data_AF-A0A519LY56-F1
#
_entry.id   AF-A0A519LY56-F1
#
_cell.length_a   1.000
_cell.length_b   1.000
_cell.length_c   1.000
_cell.angle_alpha   90.00
_cell.angle_beta   90.00
_cell.angle_gamma   90.00
#
_symmetry.space_group_name_H-M   'P 1'
#
loop_
_entity.id
_entity.type
_entity.pdbx_description
1 polymer ?
#
loop_
_entity_poly.entity_id
_entity_poly.type
_entity_poly.pdbx_seq_one_letter_code
_entity_poly.pdbx_strand_id
1 'polypeptide(L)' 'MDFKEAKNKFIQTWGALGSQWGINKTMAQIHALLMVAPEPLSMEDIMEELQISRGNASMNLRALMDWG' A
#
# COMPACT_ATOMS: atom_id res chain seq x y z
N MET A 1 18.86 -10.42 -4.43
CA MET A 1 17.63 -9.73 -4.87
C MET A 1 17.87 -8.26 -4.62
N ASP A 2 17.60 -7.42 -5.61
CA ASP A 2 17.71 -5.96 -5.43
C ASP A 2 16.62 -5.48 -4.45
N PHE A 3 16.90 -4.46 -3.64
CA PHE A 3 15.98 -3.99 -2.61
C PHE A 3 14.64 -3.54 -3.20
N LYS A 4 14.68 -2.84 -4.35
CA LYS A 4 13.49 -2.38 -5.05
C LYS A 4 12.61 -3.54 -5.52
N GLU A 5 13.22 -4.61 -6.01
CA GLU A 5 12.53 -5.82 -6.43
C GLU A 5 11.86 -6.54 -5.23
N ALA A 6 12.58 -6.66 -4.11
CA ALA A 6 12.07 -7.27 -2.89
C ALA A 6 10.89 -6.47 -2.30
N LYS A 7 11.02 -5.14 -2.24
CA LYS A 7 9.95 -4.21 -1.80
C LYS A 7 8.69 -4.39 -2.66
N ASN A 8 8.85 -4.36 -3.98
CA ASN A 8 7.73 -4.52 -4.92
C ASN A 8 7.06 -5.89 -4.77
N LYS A 9 7.85 -6.96 -4.67
CA LYS A 9 7.33 -8.31 -4.45
C LYS A 9 6.55 -8.40 -3.15
N PHE A 10 7.08 -7.84 -2.07
CA PHE A 10 6.40 -7.79 -0.77
C PHE A 10 5.04 -7.08 -0.86
N ILE A 11 5.00 -5.88 -1.43
CA ILE A 11 3.76 -5.09 -1.58
C ILE A 11 2.73 -5.85 -2.40
N GLN A 12 3.12 -6.46 -3.53
CA GLN A 12 2.20 -7.22 -4.37
C GLN A 12 1.67 -8.48 -3.68
N THR A 13 2.54 -9.24 -3.01
CA THR A 13 2.15 -10.44 -2.27
C THR A 13 1.22 -10.09 -1.10
N TRP A 14 1.52 -9.03 -0.35
CA TRP A 14 0.67 -8.58 0.76
C TRP A 14 -0.70 -8.11 0.28
N GLY A 15 -0.76 -7.39 -0.84
CA GLY A 15 -2.02 -7.00 -1.48
C GLY A 15 -2.88 -8.21 -1.88
N ALA A 16 -2.26 -9.26 -2.43
CA ALA A 16 -2.94 -10.50 -2.80
C ALA A 16 -3.46 -11.25 -1.56
N LEU A 17 -2.66 -11.37 -0.51
CA LEU A 17 -3.07 -12.01 0.75
C LEU A 17 -4.21 -11.23 1.43
N GLY A 18 -4.12 -9.89 1.50
CA GLY A 18 -5.19 -9.06 2.03
C GLY A 18 -6.51 -9.28 1.30
N SER A 19 -6.47 -9.42 -0.03
CA SER A 19 -7.66 -9.72 -0.84
C SER A 19 -8.27 -11.09 -0.50
N GLN A 20 -7.46 -12.09 -0.16
CA GLN A 20 -7.95 -13.41 0.30
C GLN A 20 -8.67 -13.33 1.65
N TRP A 21 -8.35 -12.34 2.48
CA TRP A 21 -9.03 -12.06 3.74
C TRP A 21 -10.20 -11.08 3.62
N GLY A 22 -10.58 -10.70 2.39
CA GLY A 22 -11.68 -9.75 2.15
C GLY A 22 -11.30 -8.28 2.34
N ILE A 23 -10.00 -7.97 2.47
CA ILE A 23 -9.50 -6.59 2.56
C ILE A 23 -9.32 -6.03 1.15
N ASN A 24 -9.62 -4.75 0.94
CA ASN A 24 -9.36 -4.09 -0.33
C ASN A 24 -7.87 -4.19 -0.70
N LYS A 25 -7.57 -4.67 -1.92
CA LYS A 25 -6.20 -4.86 -2.40
C LYS A 25 -5.33 -3.60 -2.26
N THR A 26 -5.85 -2.44 -2.66
CA THR A 26 -5.11 -1.17 -2.62
C THR A 26 -4.84 -0.76 -1.17
N MET A 27 -5.84 -0.88 -0.29
CA MET A 27 -5.67 -0.63 1.15
C MET A 27 -4.55 -1.50 1.75
N ALA A 28 -4.55 -2.79 1.44
CA ALA A 28 -3.49 -3.70 1.88
C ALA A 28 -2.11 -3.32 1.30
N GLN A 29 -2.05 -2.90 0.03
CA GLN A 29 -0.79 -2.43 -0.59
C GLN A 29 -0.27 -1.14 0.03
N ILE A 30 -1.16 -0.19 0.37
CA ILE A 30 -0.79 1.02 1.11
C ILE A 30 -0.23 0.66 2.49
N HIS A 31 -0.91 -0.24 3.21
CA HIS A 31 -0.40 -0.74 4.50
C HIS A 31 0.98 -1.40 4.34
N ALA A 32 1.17 -2.23 3.32
CA ALA A 32 2.46 -2.87 3.03
C ALA A 32 3.57 -1.86 2.75
N LEU A 33 3.28 -0.84 1.94
CA LEU A 33 4.23 0.22 1.63
C LEU A 33 4.64 0.97 2.92
N LEU A 34 3.68 1.34 3.75
CA LEU A 34 3.92 2.07 4.99
C LEU A 34 4.72 1.24 6.02
N MET A 35 4.51 -0.09 6.09
CA MET A 35 5.27 -0.97 6.99
C MET A 35 6.78 -1.01 6.68
N VAL A 36 7.18 -0.79 5.42
CA VAL A 36 8.58 -0.89 4.97
C VAL A 36 9.18 0.47 4.61
N ALA A 37 8.42 1.55 4.77
CA ALA A 37 8.89 2.90 4.49
C ALA A 37 9.85 3.34 5.61
N PRO A 38 11.09 3.76 5.28
CA PRO A 38 12.04 4.23 6.29
C PRO A 38 11.63 5.58 6.90
N GLU A 39 10.88 6.38 6.15
CA GLU A 39 10.40 7.70 6.55
C GLU A 39 8.88 7.79 6.30
N PRO A 40 8.17 8.70 7.01
CA PRO A 40 6.76 8.96 6.73
C PRO A 40 6.54 9.37 5.27
N LEU A 41 5.48 8.84 4.66
CA LEU A 41 5.12 9.14 3.27
C LEU A 41 3.92 10.08 3.21
N SER A 42 3.95 11.03 2.28
CA SER A 42 2.79 11.82 1.91
C SER A 42 1.83 11.01 1.02
N MET A 43 0.62 11.53 0.80
CA MET A 43 -0.33 10.90 -0.13
C MET A 43 0.23 10.89 -1.57
N GLU A 44 0.90 11.97 -1.97
CA GLU A 44 1.59 12.09 -3.25
C GLU A 44 2.66 11.00 -3.43
N ASP A 45 3.48 10.74 -2.41
CA ASP A 45 4.50 9.68 -2.46
C ASP A 45 3.86 8.29 -2.63
N ILE A 46 2.75 8.02 -1.92
CA ILE A 46 2.02 6.75 -2.01
C ILE A 46 1.41 6.56 -3.42
N MET A 47 0.88 7.64 -4.00
CA MET A 47 0.35 7.62 -5.37
C MET A 47 1.45 7.27 -6.37
N GLU A 48 2.64 7.86 -6.22
CA GLU A 48 3.79 7.59 -7.07
C GLU A 48 4.33 6.17 -6.89
N GLU A 49 4.53 5.72 -5.65
CA GLU A 49 5.06 4.39 -5.35
C GLU A 49 4.13 3.25 -5.80
N LEU A 50 2.81 3.43 -5.68
CA LEU A 50 1.83 2.39 -6.03
C LEU A 50 1.18 2.59 -7.40
N GLN A 51 1.46 3.69 -8.09
CA GLN A 51 0.86 4.05 -9.37
C GLN A 51 -0.68 4.04 -9.32
N ILE A 52 -1.25 4.66 -8.28
CA ILE A 52 -2.69 4.77 -8.06
C ILE A 52 -3.18 6.22 -8.14
N SER A 53 -4.45 6.41 -8.50
CA SER A 53 -5.04 7.75 -8.57
C SER A 53 -5.20 8.39 -7.19
N ARG A 54 -5.25 9.73 -7.14
CA ARG A 54 -5.51 10.50 -5.91
C ARG A 54 -6.78 10.08 -5.20
N GLY A 55 -7.87 9.86 -5.94
CA GLY A 55 -9.13 9.41 -5.37
C GLY A 55 -9.03 8.01 -4.73
N ASN A 56 -8.34 7.09 -5.41
CA ASN A 56 -8.10 5.74 -4.90
C ASN A 56 -7.20 5.75 -3.65
N ALA A 57 -6.12 6.54 -3.67
CA ALA A 57 -5.24 6.74 -2.52
C ALA A 57 -6.00 7.34 -1.32
N SER A 58 -6.74 8.43 -1.52
CA SER A 58 -7.50 9.10 -0.46
C SER A 58 -8.56 8.18 0.17
N MET A 59 -9.32 7.45 -0.64
CA MET A 59 -10.34 6.51 -0.17
C MET A 59 -9.73 5.40 0.68
N ASN A 60 -8.64 4.79 0.22
CA ASN A 60 -8.02 3.65 0.92
C ASN A 60 -7.17 4.08 2.11
N LEU A 61 -6.56 5.26 2.10
CA LEU A 61 -5.89 5.82 3.28
C LEU A 61 -6.90 6.08 4.40
N ARG A 62 -8.06 6.64 4.09
CA ARG A 62 -9.13 6.84 5.07
C ARG A 62 -9.64 5.50 5.61
N ALA A 63 -9.96 4.56 4.73
CA ALA A 63 -10.38 3.22 5.14
C ALA A 63 -9.33 2.52 6.00
N LEU A 64 -8.03 2.69 5.71
CA LEU A 64 -6.95 2.13 6.51
C LEU A 64 -6.87 2.76 7.91
N MET A 65 -7.08 4.08 8.04
CA MET A 65 -7.17 4.74 9.34
C MET A 65 -8.37 4.25 10.15
N ASP A 66 -9.50 3.97 9.51
CA ASP A 66 -10.72 3.48 10.17
C ASP A 66 -10.65 1.98 10.51
N TRP A 67 -9.74 1.23 9.89
CA TRP A 67 -9.61 -0.23 10.05
C TRP A 67 -8.91 -0.65 11.35
N GLY A 68 -8.16 0.27 11.99
CA GLY A 68 -7.43 0.05 13.25
C GLY A 68 -8.14 0.65 14.46
#